data_AF-A0A7C3EFM6-F1
#
_entry.id   AF-A0A7C3EFM6-F1
#
_cell.length_a   1.000
_cell.length_b   1.000
_cell.length_c   1.000
_cell.angle_alpha   90.00
_cell.angle_beta   90.00
_cell.angle_gamma   90.00
#
_symmetry.space_group_name_H-M   'P 1'
#
loop_
_entity.id
_entity.type
_entity.pdbx_description
1 polymer ?
#
loop_
_entity_poly.entity_id
_entity_poly.type
_entity_poly.pdbx_seq_one_letter_code
_entity_poly.pdbx_strand_id
1 'polypeptide(L)'
;MKTKILLMFVLCFLMGGMKPAWTATIIVSPGQKIQDAINSATHGDVIEVTAGTYMENINFKGKQITVKSTAGAAMTIIDGGGTARVVTFNSGEQREAILEGFTIRNGVGQKLDGLDYGFGGGILCRGSSPIIKGNIIEQNQADPSSSGLFGLGGGICIYEGSYPEISGNTIRNNKAESGAGIYIFTTNDIEETSTVQVLIQNNIIASNNAQLGGAIFICGNSHPRIFSNVISDNNQIAGDEIYVCSDSSAEIVNPTTTTTTVEPTIIELTFFKAILGYRQVILQWKTESEKDNAGFNIYRAEAEGGEYIKINDALIPAKGTATQGAGYEFIDKNVLNRKTYWYKLEDIDINGVSTLHGPVKVTPRIIHRLFQ
;
A
#
# COMPACT_ATOMS: atom_id res chain seq x y z
N MET A 1 30.90 -56.07 54.29
CA MET A 1 31.70 -55.72 53.09
C MET A 1 31.34 -56.66 51.94
N LYS A 2 30.47 -56.24 51.01
CA LYS A 2 30.43 -56.71 49.61
C LYS A 2 29.79 -55.60 48.78
N THR A 3 30.62 -54.83 48.10
CA THR A 3 30.24 -53.81 47.12
C THR A 3 29.90 -54.53 45.81
N LYS A 4 28.75 -54.23 45.20
CA LYS A 4 28.48 -54.57 43.79
C LYS A 4 28.21 -53.27 43.02
N ILE A 5 28.93 -53.19 41.92
CA ILE A 5 29.09 -52.08 40.97
C ILE A 5 27.79 -51.88 40.18
N LEU A 6 27.29 -50.65 40.12
CA LEU A 6 26.25 -50.21 39.18
C LEU A 6 26.94 -49.56 37.98
N LEU A 7 26.78 -50.17 36.80
CA LEU A 7 27.29 -49.68 35.53
C LEU A 7 26.39 -48.53 35.06
N MET A 8 26.91 -47.30 35.03
CA MET A 8 26.18 -46.12 34.55
C MET A 8 26.47 -45.95 33.05
N PHE A 9 25.46 -46.19 32.22
CA PHE A 9 25.50 -45.83 30.79
C PHE A 9 25.53 -44.30 30.67
N VAL A 10 26.65 -43.75 30.21
CA VAL A 10 26.73 -42.34 29.79
C VAL A 10 26.06 -42.24 28.43
N LEU A 11 24.82 -41.74 28.42
CA LEU A 11 24.12 -41.34 27.20
C LEU A 11 24.81 -40.05 26.70
N CYS A 12 25.65 -40.15 25.68
CA CYS A 12 26.17 -38.99 24.97
C CYS A 12 25.00 -38.25 24.31
N PHE A 13 24.53 -37.17 24.95
CA PHE A 13 23.75 -36.16 24.27
C PHE A 13 24.64 -35.53 23.18
N LEU A 14 24.34 -35.86 21.93
CA LEU A 14 24.72 -35.01 20.80
C LEU A 14 24.07 -33.64 21.05
N MET A 15 24.85 -32.70 21.58
CA MET A 15 24.53 -31.29 21.50
C MET A 15 24.53 -30.91 20.02
N GLY A 16 23.39 -31.13 19.36
CA GLY A 16 23.05 -30.41 18.14
C GLY A 16 23.03 -28.94 18.53
N GLY A 17 24.09 -28.21 18.17
CA GLY A 17 24.17 -26.79 18.40
C GLY A 17 22.91 -26.15 17.83
N MET A 18 22.07 -25.58 18.70
CA MET A 18 21.04 -24.64 18.28
C MET A 18 21.80 -23.53 17.55
N LYS A 19 21.71 -23.51 16.22
CA LYS A 19 22.11 -22.34 15.47
C LYS A 19 21.25 -21.19 16.02
N PRO A 20 21.86 -20.05 16.41
CA PRO A 20 21.05 -18.88 16.73
C PRO A 20 20.16 -18.60 15.51
N ALA A 21 18.86 -18.43 15.74
CA ALA A 21 17.91 -18.07 14.69
C ALA A 21 18.22 -16.63 14.26
N TRP A 22 19.18 -16.48 13.34
CA TRP A 22 19.39 -15.23 12.64
C TRP A 22 18.27 -15.15 11.61
N THR A 23 17.38 -14.18 11.77
CA THR A 23 16.51 -13.70 10.69
C THR A 23 17.39 -13.42 9.48
N ALA A 24 17.23 -14.22 8.42
CA ALA A 24 17.93 -13.96 7.17
C ALA A 24 17.20 -12.85 6.41
N THR A 25 17.98 -11.98 5.77
CA THR A 25 17.44 -11.00 4.82
C THR A 25 17.63 -11.51 3.40
N ILE A 26 16.54 -11.67 2.66
CA ILE A 26 16.53 -12.04 1.24
C ILE A 26 16.17 -10.81 0.43
N ILE A 27 17.07 -10.38 -0.46
CA ILE A 27 16.84 -9.20 -1.31
C ILE A 27 16.24 -9.62 -2.64
N VAL A 28 15.17 -8.97 -3.06
CA VAL A 28 14.52 -9.15 -4.36
C VAL A 28 14.62 -7.87 -5.18
N SER A 29 15.27 -7.97 -6.33
CA SER A 29 15.46 -6.88 -7.30
C SER A 29 14.61 -7.09 -8.56
N PRO A 30 14.36 -6.04 -9.37
CA PRO A 30 13.65 -6.17 -10.63
C PRO A 30 14.22 -7.31 -11.50
N GLY A 31 13.33 -8.15 -12.04
CA GLY A 31 13.70 -9.36 -12.79
C GLY A 31 13.74 -10.64 -11.95
N GLN A 32 13.81 -10.54 -10.62
CA GLN A 32 13.58 -11.66 -9.70
C GLN A 32 12.11 -11.77 -9.31
N LYS A 33 11.72 -12.92 -8.76
CA LYS A 33 10.36 -13.20 -8.31
C LYS A 33 10.27 -13.10 -6.79
N ILE A 34 9.24 -12.42 -6.29
CA ILE A 34 8.96 -12.34 -4.86
C ILE A 34 8.54 -13.73 -4.36
N GLN A 35 7.79 -14.49 -5.15
CA GLN A 35 7.37 -15.84 -4.76
C GLN A 35 8.56 -16.80 -4.58
N ASP A 36 9.63 -16.66 -5.37
CA ASP A 36 10.83 -17.50 -5.22
C ASP A 36 11.57 -17.20 -3.91
N ALA A 37 11.63 -15.92 -3.52
CA ALA A 37 12.12 -15.52 -2.21
C ALA A 37 11.24 -16.09 -1.09
N ILE A 38 9.91 -15.99 -1.21
CA ILE A 38 8.98 -16.61 -0.26
C ILE A 38 9.19 -18.11 -0.20
N ASN A 39 9.37 -18.80 -1.33
CA ASN A 39 9.57 -20.25 -1.39
C ASN A 39 10.84 -20.68 -0.64
N SER A 40 11.91 -19.89 -0.71
CA SER A 40 13.20 -20.17 -0.07
C SER A 40 13.29 -19.72 1.39
N ALA A 41 12.49 -18.74 1.80
CA ALA A 41 12.48 -18.22 3.17
C ALA A 41 12.05 -19.26 4.22
N THR A 42 12.54 -19.09 5.44
CA THR A 42 12.11 -19.80 6.64
C THR A 42 11.38 -18.86 7.59
N HIS A 43 10.71 -19.40 8.61
CA HIS A 43 9.97 -18.57 9.57
C HIS A 43 10.92 -17.58 10.26
N GLY A 44 10.50 -16.33 10.35
CA GLY A 44 11.27 -15.23 10.92
C GLY A 44 12.17 -14.49 9.93
N ASP A 45 12.29 -14.95 8.68
CA ASP A 45 13.06 -14.25 7.64
C ASP A 45 12.37 -12.96 7.17
N VAL A 46 13.18 -12.05 6.63
CA VAL A 46 12.74 -10.78 6.04
C VAL A 46 13.09 -10.79 4.55
N ILE A 47 12.09 -10.59 3.70
CA ILE A 47 12.23 -10.39 2.27
C ILE A 47 12.15 -8.90 1.99
N GLU A 48 13.27 -8.32 1.58
CA GLU A 48 13.38 -6.91 1.19
C GLU A 48 13.29 -6.75 -0.32
N VAL A 49 12.25 -6.07 -0.77
CA VAL A 49 11.96 -5.86 -2.19
C VAL A 49 12.33 -4.42 -2.56
N THR A 50 13.24 -4.28 -3.52
CA THR A 50 13.68 -2.97 -4.03
C THR A 50 12.64 -2.36 -4.97
N ALA A 51 12.77 -1.06 -5.27
CA ALA A 51 11.85 -0.35 -6.16
C ALA A 51 11.73 -1.03 -7.53
N GLY A 52 10.49 -1.16 -8.03
CA GLY A 52 10.21 -1.81 -9.30
C GLY A 52 8.77 -2.29 -9.42
N THR A 53 8.42 -2.81 -10.59
CA THR A 53 7.14 -3.48 -10.85
C THR A 53 7.37 -4.98 -10.98
N TYR A 54 6.70 -5.73 -10.13
CA TYR A 54 6.76 -7.18 -10.03
C TYR A 54 5.43 -7.73 -10.54
N MET A 55 5.41 -8.21 -11.78
CA MET A 55 4.21 -8.82 -12.37
C MET A 55 4.10 -10.26 -11.89
N GLU A 56 3.29 -10.45 -10.86
CA GLU A 56 3.23 -11.68 -10.06
C GLU A 56 1.98 -11.74 -9.18
N ASN A 57 1.61 -12.96 -8.79
CA ASN A 57 0.60 -13.25 -7.77
C ASN A 57 1.31 -14.08 -6.70
N ILE A 58 1.36 -13.59 -5.45
CA ILE A 58 2.14 -14.19 -4.37
C ILE A 58 1.25 -14.87 -3.32
N ASN A 59 1.78 -15.94 -2.72
CA ASN A 59 1.19 -16.67 -1.61
C ASN A 59 2.27 -16.89 -0.54
N PHE A 60 1.95 -16.55 0.71
CA PHE A 60 2.84 -16.68 1.86
C PHE A 60 3.08 -18.12 2.30
N LYS A 61 2.23 -19.07 1.91
CA LYS A 61 2.36 -20.52 2.12
C LYS A 61 2.55 -20.91 3.58
N GLY A 62 1.86 -20.22 4.48
CA GLY A 62 1.88 -20.49 5.92
C GLY A 62 3.17 -20.02 6.60
N LYS A 63 3.98 -19.18 5.93
CA LYS A 63 5.25 -18.70 6.46
C LYS A 63 5.06 -17.43 7.28
N GLN A 64 5.64 -17.46 8.48
CA GLN A 64 5.73 -16.34 9.41
C GLN A 64 6.91 -15.43 9.03
N ILE A 65 6.79 -14.71 7.91
CA ILE A 65 7.87 -13.90 7.33
C ILE A 65 7.43 -12.46 7.11
N THR A 66 8.38 -11.54 7.08
CA THR A 66 8.12 -10.16 6.64
C THR A 66 8.47 -10.02 5.17
N VAL A 67 7.52 -9.58 4.36
CA VAL A 67 7.76 -9.13 2.98
C VAL A 67 7.57 -7.62 2.98
N LYS A 68 8.65 -6.87 2.73
CA LYS A 68 8.62 -5.40 2.79
C LYS A 68 9.31 -4.74 1.62
N SER A 69 8.79 -3.61 1.19
CA SER A 69 9.52 -2.72 0.29
C SER A 69 10.63 -1.97 1.03
N THR A 70 11.74 -1.71 0.34
CA THR A 70 12.80 -0.80 0.81
C THR A 70 12.63 0.64 0.32
N ALA A 71 11.70 0.88 -0.61
CA ALA A 71 11.47 2.19 -1.25
C ALA A 71 10.05 2.74 -1.03
N GLY A 72 9.17 1.98 -0.37
CA GLY A 72 7.79 2.34 -0.09
C GLY A 72 6.81 2.02 -1.23
N ALA A 73 5.51 2.17 -0.91
CA ALA A 73 4.42 1.71 -1.75
C ALA A 73 4.37 2.41 -3.11
N ALA A 74 4.68 3.71 -3.16
CA ALA A 74 4.70 4.48 -4.42
C ALA A 74 5.73 3.98 -5.44
N MET A 75 6.77 3.27 -5.00
CA MET A 75 7.91 2.87 -5.85
C MET A 75 8.00 1.35 -6.05
N THR A 76 7.23 0.56 -5.31
CA THR A 76 7.32 -0.91 -5.32
C THR A 76 5.95 -1.51 -5.53
N ILE A 77 5.73 -2.05 -6.72
CA ILE A 77 4.42 -2.46 -7.20
C ILE A 77 4.41 -3.98 -7.35
N ILE A 78 3.45 -4.66 -6.74
CA ILE A 78 3.05 -6.02 -7.06
C ILE A 78 1.81 -5.92 -7.95
N ASP A 79 1.96 -6.30 -9.22
CA ASP A 79 0.93 -6.15 -10.25
C ASP A 79 0.38 -7.53 -10.63
N GLY A 80 -0.89 -7.78 -10.29
CA GLY A 80 -1.57 -9.06 -10.53
C GLY A 80 -1.96 -9.31 -11.99
N GLY A 81 -1.76 -8.32 -12.87
CA GLY A 81 -1.93 -8.46 -14.32
C GLY A 81 -3.36 -8.77 -14.80
N GLY A 82 -4.37 -8.65 -13.93
CA GLY A 82 -5.76 -8.88 -14.26
C GLY A 82 -6.17 -10.36 -14.34
N THR A 83 -5.37 -11.28 -13.80
CA THR A 83 -5.60 -12.74 -14.00
C THR A 83 -5.94 -13.52 -12.73
N ALA A 84 -5.44 -13.05 -11.58
CA ALA A 84 -5.65 -13.69 -10.28
C ALA A 84 -5.46 -12.67 -9.16
N ARG A 85 -5.69 -13.11 -7.92
CA ARG A 85 -5.48 -12.31 -6.72
C ARG A 85 -4.02 -11.91 -6.58
N VAL A 86 -3.71 -10.70 -6.13
CA VAL A 86 -2.30 -10.27 -6.04
C VAL A 86 -1.58 -10.95 -4.88
N VAL A 87 -2.19 -10.99 -3.68
CA VAL A 87 -1.58 -11.55 -2.47
C VAL A 87 -2.54 -12.50 -1.77
N THR A 88 -2.04 -13.67 -1.35
CA THR A 88 -2.81 -14.69 -0.65
C THR A 88 -2.16 -15.11 0.67
N PHE A 89 -2.97 -15.11 1.73
CA PHE A 89 -2.73 -15.74 3.02
C PHE A 89 -3.84 -16.77 3.26
N ASN A 90 -3.51 -18.06 3.16
CA ASN A 90 -4.53 -19.11 3.20
C ASN A 90 -4.04 -20.43 3.83
N SER A 91 -2.94 -20.37 4.57
CA SER A 91 -2.23 -21.56 5.07
C SER A 91 -1.85 -21.41 6.55
N GLY A 92 -2.60 -20.60 7.30
CA GLY A 92 -2.43 -20.44 8.75
C GLY A 92 -1.44 -19.36 9.15
N GLU A 93 -1.14 -18.41 8.26
CA GLU A 93 -0.29 -17.27 8.59
C GLU A 93 -0.85 -16.49 9.80
N GLN A 94 0.00 -16.06 10.72
CA GLN A 94 -0.39 -15.23 11.88
C GLN A 94 0.28 -13.86 11.83
N ARG A 95 0.26 -13.10 12.93
CA ARG A 95 0.74 -11.70 12.95
C ARG A 95 2.23 -11.52 12.63
N GLU A 96 3.02 -12.59 12.70
CA GLU A 96 4.41 -12.59 12.26
C GLU A 96 4.56 -12.62 10.73
N ALA A 97 3.49 -12.95 9.98
CA ALA A 97 3.42 -12.75 8.54
C ALA A 97 3.03 -11.29 8.26
N ILE A 98 3.98 -10.53 7.71
CA ILE A 98 3.84 -9.07 7.54
C ILE A 98 4.00 -8.72 6.06
N LEU A 99 3.08 -7.94 5.53
CA LEU A 99 3.17 -7.32 4.20
C LEU A 99 3.22 -5.80 4.33
N GLU A 100 4.32 -5.20 3.88
CA GLU A 100 4.60 -3.79 4.13
C GLU A 100 5.11 -3.00 2.92
N GLY A 101 4.48 -1.85 2.64
CA GLY A 101 5.07 -0.85 1.76
C GLY A 101 4.94 -1.13 0.27
N PHE A 102 3.88 -1.79 -0.19
CA PHE A 102 3.67 -2.09 -1.62
C PHE A 102 2.47 -1.35 -2.19
N THR A 103 2.55 -0.98 -3.47
CA THR A 103 1.32 -0.87 -4.28
C THR A 103 0.90 -2.26 -4.73
N ILE A 104 -0.35 -2.62 -4.51
CA ILE A 104 -0.95 -3.92 -4.80
C ILE A 104 -2.13 -3.66 -5.73
N ARG A 105 -2.00 -4.06 -7.00
CA ARG A 105 -2.97 -3.65 -8.02
C ARG A 105 -3.25 -4.67 -9.11
N ASN A 106 -4.30 -4.39 -9.89
CA ASN A 106 -4.75 -5.18 -11.02
C ASN A 106 -5.00 -6.65 -10.65
N GLY A 107 -5.40 -6.92 -9.43
CA GLY A 107 -5.79 -8.25 -8.99
C GLY A 107 -7.23 -8.58 -9.37
N VAL A 108 -7.48 -9.85 -9.65
CA VAL A 108 -8.80 -10.40 -9.92
C VAL A 108 -9.10 -11.54 -8.95
N GLY A 109 -10.10 -11.34 -8.10
CA GLY A 109 -10.51 -12.30 -7.09
C GLY A 109 -11.18 -13.51 -7.73
N GLN A 110 -10.50 -14.66 -7.77
CA GLN A 110 -11.01 -15.86 -8.44
C GLN A 110 -12.02 -16.62 -7.55
N LYS A 111 -12.67 -17.67 -8.06
CA LYS A 111 -13.53 -18.51 -7.21
C LYS A 111 -12.71 -19.28 -6.14
N LEU A 112 -13.33 -19.56 -5.00
CA LEU A 112 -12.83 -20.54 -4.03
C LEU A 112 -13.57 -21.86 -4.23
N ASP A 113 -12.94 -22.98 -3.83
CA ASP A 113 -13.51 -24.32 -4.05
C ASP A 113 -14.94 -24.43 -3.48
N GLY A 114 -15.88 -24.83 -4.34
CA GLY A 114 -17.29 -24.97 -3.99
C GLY A 114 -18.12 -23.68 -3.98
N LEU A 115 -17.53 -22.53 -4.33
CA LEU A 115 -18.22 -21.23 -4.35
C LEU A 115 -18.22 -20.63 -5.76
N ASP A 116 -19.32 -19.97 -6.12
CA ASP A 116 -19.55 -19.50 -7.49
C ASP A 116 -19.16 -18.04 -7.76
N TYR A 117 -18.48 -17.40 -6.81
CA TYR A 117 -18.10 -15.99 -6.84
C TYR A 117 -16.66 -15.77 -6.40
N GLY A 118 -16.09 -14.64 -6.84
CA GLY A 118 -14.72 -14.23 -6.56
C GLY A 118 -14.49 -13.71 -5.15
N PHE A 119 -13.26 -13.81 -4.62
CA PHE A 119 -12.89 -13.19 -3.33
C PHE A 119 -11.56 -12.45 -3.43
N GLY A 120 -11.39 -11.32 -2.76
CA GLY A 120 -10.06 -10.77 -2.43
C GLY A 120 -9.20 -10.44 -3.65
N GLY A 121 -9.64 -9.52 -4.51
CA GLY A 121 -8.91 -9.16 -5.73
C GLY A 121 -7.47 -8.73 -5.45
N GLY A 122 -7.28 -7.80 -4.51
CA GLY A 122 -5.95 -7.40 -4.05
C GLY A 122 -5.37 -8.45 -3.12
N ILE A 123 -6.00 -8.62 -1.96
CA ILE A 123 -5.53 -9.47 -0.87
C ILE A 123 -6.65 -10.40 -0.39
N LEU A 124 -6.34 -11.67 -0.21
CA LEU A 124 -7.18 -12.63 0.49
C LEU A 124 -6.51 -13.09 1.79
N CYS A 125 -7.22 -12.96 2.91
CA CYS A 125 -6.94 -13.62 4.18
C CYS A 125 -8.02 -14.69 4.42
N ARG A 126 -7.61 -15.96 4.47
CA ARG A 126 -8.49 -17.12 4.71
C ARG A 126 -7.87 -18.01 5.78
N GLY A 127 -8.54 -18.24 6.90
CA GLY A 127 -7.96 -18.97 8.04
C GLY A 127 -6.62 -18.41 8.52
N SER A 128 -6.36 -17.12 8.29
CA SER A 128 -5.03 -16.51 8.44
C SER A 128 -5.15 -15.07 8.95
N SER A 129 -4.26 -14.68 9.85
CA SER A 129 -4.30 -13.41 10.59
C SER A 129 -3.00 -12.59 10.46
N PRO A 130 -2.58 -12.22 9.23
CA PRO A 130 -1.36 -11.43 8.99
C PRO A 130 -1.46 -9.98 9.46
N ILE A 131 -0.34 -9.26 9.42
CA ILE A 131 -0.31 -7.78 9.45
C ILE A 131 -0.14 -7.25 8.03
N ILE A 132 -1.08 -6.41 7.60
CA ILE A 132 -1.06 -5.72 6.32
C ILE A 132 -0.93 -4.22 6.60
N LYS A 133 0.24 -3.63 6.31
CA LYS A 133 0.50 -2.24 6.69
C LYS A 133 1.22 -1.38 5.66
N GLY A 134 0.90 -0.09 5.62
CA GLY A 134 1.63 0.87 4.77
C GLY A 134 1.53 0.61 3.27
N ASN A 135 0.48 -0.08 2.80
CA ASN A 135 0.31 -0.44 1.40
C ASN A 135 -0.66 0.51 0.68
N ILE A 136 -0.53 0.61 -0.64
CA ILE A 136 -1.54 1.18 -1.54
C ILE A 136 -2.24 0.01 -2.23
N ILE A 137 -3.51 -0.24 -1.93
CA ILE A 137 -4.28 -1.36 -2.49
C ILE A 137 -5.30 -0.75 -3.45
N GLU A 138 -5.03 -0.85 -4.76
CA GLU A 138 -5.80 -0.14 -5.76
C GLU A 138 -6.13 -0.93 -7.02
N GLN A 139 -7.23 -0.54 -7.70
CA GLN A 139 -7.60 -1.10 -9.00
C GLN A 139 -7.72 -2.63 -8.99
N ASN A 140 -8.13 -3.19 -7.85
CA ASN A 140 -8.39 -4.61 -7.73
C ASN A 140 -9.90 -4.87 -7.83
N GLN A 141 -10.26 -6.01 -8.39
CA GLN A 141 -11.65 -6.42 -8.52
C GLN A 141 -11.85 -7.84 -7.99
N ALA A 142 -13.01 -8.12 -7.42
CA ALA A 142 -13.45 -9.50 -7.20
C ALA A 142 -14.30 -9.95 -8.40
N ASP A 143 -14.01 -11.13 -8.97
CA ASP A 143 -14.74 -11.60 -10.16
C ASP A 143 -16.24 -11.73 -9.87
N PRO A 144 -17.09 -11.21 -10.75
CA PRO A 144 -18.52 -11.44 -10.64
C PRO A 144 -18.88 -12.90 -10.95
N SER A 145 -19.84 -13.45 -10.22
CA SER A 145 -20.38 -14.77 -10.49
C SER A 145 -21.10 -14.83 -11.84
N SER A 146 -21.27 -16.06 -12.34
CA SER A 146 -22.02 -16.37 -13.56
C SER A 146 -23.52 -16.06 -13.47
N SER A 147 -24.07 -15.83 -12.28
CA SER A 147 -25.47 -15.38 -12.08
C SER A 147 -25.60 -13.86 -12.03
N GLY A 148 -24.50 -13.11 -12.18
CA GLY A 148 -24.49 -11.65 -12.10
C GLY A 148 -24.46 -11.10 -10.67
N LEU A 149 -24.31 -11.96 -9.66
CA LEU A 149 -24.00 -11.57 -8.27
C LEU A 149 -22.47 -11.43 -8.14
N PHE A 150 -21.95 -10.34 -7.64
CA PHE A 150 -20.55 -9.96 -7.79
C PHE A 150 -19.62 -10.64 -6.74
N GLY A 151 -18.30 -10.59 -6.95
CA GLY A 151 -17.33 -11.12 -5.98
C GLY A 151 -17.19 -10.25 -4.72
N LEU A 152 -16.52 -10.74 -3.69
CA LEU A 152 -16.41 -10.13 -2.37
C LEU A 152 -15.00 -9.59 -2.11
N GLY A 153 -14.88 -8.40 -1.50
CA GLY A 153 -13.56 -7.89 -1.08
C GLY A 153 -12.66 -7.52 -2.26
N GLY A 154 -12.97 -6.45 -2.98
CA GLY A 154 -12.21 -6.03 -4.16
C GLY A 154 -10.74 -5.76 -3.81
N GLY A 155 -10.51 -4.92 -2.79
CA GLY A 155 -9.21 -4.64 -2.22
C GLY A 155 -8.75 -5.76 -1.29
N ILE A 156 -9.44 -5.94 -0.17
CA ILE A 156 -9.13 -6.96 0.85
C ILE A 156 -10.36 -7.81 1.15
N CYS A 157 -10.19 -9.13 1.19
CA CYS A 157 -11.19 -10.06 1.71
C CYS A 157 -10.66 -10.78 2.94
N ILE A 158 -11.38 -10.67 4.05
CA ILE A 158 -11.14 -11.38 5.31
C ILE A 158 -12.21 -12.47 5.43
N TYR A 159 -11.80 -13.72 5.47
CA TYR A 159 -12.69 -14.87 5.35
C TYR A 159 -12.31 -16.02 6.30
N GLU A 160 -13.29 -16.82 6.74
CA GLU A 160 -13.13 -18.08 7.48
C GLU A 160 -12.09 -18.03 8.63
N GLY A 161 -12.43 -17.45 9.78
CA GLY A 161 -11.57 -17.47 10.96
C GLY A 161 -10.32 -16.59 10.86
N SER A 162 -10.35 -15.58 10.00
CA SER A 162 -9.23 -14.64 9.81
C SER A 162 -9.40 -13.38 10.67
N TYR A 163 -8.35 -13.02 11.41
CA TYR A 163 -8.34 -11.85 12.30
C TYR A 163 -7.10 -10.96 12.06
N PRO A 164 -6.85 -10.48 10.82
CA PRO A 164 -5.68 -9.67 10.51
C PRO A 164 -5.69 -8.30 11.19
N GLU A 165 -4.51 -7.70 11.26
CA GLU A 165 -4.36 -6.26 11.48
C GLU A 165 -4.14 -5.55 10.14
N ILE A 166 -4.97 -4.55 9.86
CA ILE A 166 -4.91 -3.73 8.65
C ILE A 166 -4.64 -2.29 9.11
N SER A 167 -3.42 -1.79 8.90
CA SER A 167 -3.04 -0.47 9.42
C SER A 167 -2.21 0.42 8.48
N GLY A 168 -2.52 1.71 8.43
CA GLY A 168 -1.73 2.65 7.62
C GLY A 168 -1.80 2.41 6.11
N ASN A 169 -2.84 1.74 5.60
CA ASN A 169 -2.99 1.46 4.18
C ASN A 169 -3.87 2.51 3.50
N THR A 170 -3.64 2.74 2.20
CA THR A 170 -4.57 3.45 1.31
C THR A 170 -5.28 2.42 0.43
N ILE A 171 -6.58 2.25 0.60
CA ILE A 171 -7.40 1.26 -0.10
C ILE A 171 -8.38 2.01 -0.99
N ARG A 172 -8.10 2.06 -2.30
CA ARG A 172 -8.88 2.90 -3.23
C ARG A 172 -9.12 2.34 -4.60
N ASN A 173 -10.17 2.79 -5.27
CA ASN A 173 -10.49 2.39 -6.64
C ASN A 173 -10.63 0.87 -6.83
N ASN A 174 -11.02 0.15 -5.77
CA ASN A 174 -11.29 -1.28 -5.85
C ASN A 174 -12.77 -1.51 -6.15
N LYS A 175 -13.09 -2.69 -6.71
CA LYS A 175 -14.45 -3.03 -7.15
C LYS A 175 -14.91 -4.41 -6.65
N ALA A 176 -16.14 -4.51 -6.16
CA ALA A 176 -16.75 -5.76 -5.71
C ALA A 176 -18.29 -5.68 -5.73
N GLU A 177 -18.98 -6.76 -5.34
CA GLU A 177 -20.39 -6.68 -4.89
C GLU A 177 -20.48 -5.98 -3.56
N SER A 178 -19.67 -6.47 -2.63
CA SER A 178 -19.78 -6.20 -1.22
C SER A 178 -18.38 -5.98 -0.69
N GLY A 179 -18.18 -4.87 0.03
CA GLY A 179 -16.90 -4.57 0.65
C GLY A 179 -15.83 -4.33 -0.41
N ALA A 180 -16.05 -3.40 -1.34
CA ALA A 180 -15.09 -3.17 -2.42
C ALA A 180 -13.72 -2.75 -1.88
N GLY A 181 -13.68 -1.93 -0.83
CA GLY A 181 -12.47 -1.73 -0.03
C GLY A 181 -12.12 -2.99 0.76
N ILE A 182 -12.93 -3.31 1.77
CA ILE A 182 -12.71 -4.43 2.68
C ILE A 182 -14.01 -5.23 2.87
N TYR A 183 -13.95 -6.55 2.68
CA TYR A 183 -15.01 -7.48 3.05
C TYR A 183 -14.59 -8.32 4.26
N ILE A 184 -15.51 -8.49 5.22
CA ILE A 184 -15.26 -9.20 6.47
C ILE A 184 -16.33 -10.27 6.73
N PHE A 185 -15.87 -11.50 6.85
CA PHE A 185 -16.63 -12.67 7.30
C PHE A 185 -15.71 -13.57 8.13
N THR A 186 -15.80 -13.49 9.46
CA THR A 186 -14.84 -14.16 10.34
C THR A 186 -15.31 -15.50 10.89
N THR A 187 -16.60 -15.80 10.98
CA THR A 187 -17.04 -17.07 11.58
C THR A 187 -17.92 -17.89 10.64
N ASN A 188 -17.78 -19.22 10.73
CA ASN A 188 -18.75 -20.17 10.20
C ASN A 188 -19.71 -20.66 11.30
N ASP A 189 -19.39 -20.40 12.58
CA ASP A 189 -20.10 -20.91 13.74
C ASP A 189 -20.53 -19.79 14.70
N ILE A 190 -21.73 -19.98 15.26
CA ILE A 190 -22.43 -19.05 16.17
C ILE A 190 -21.92 -19.09 17.61
N GLU A 191 -20.91 -19.92 17.94
CA GLU A 191 -20.44 -20.12 19.32
C GLU A 191 -18.95 -19.81 19.57
N GLU A 192 -18.16 -19.45 18.56
CA GLU A 192 -16.77 -19.03 18.79
C GLU A 192 -16.70 -17.58 19.25
N THR A 193 -16.54 -17.39 20.57
CA THR A 193 -16.05 -16.14 21.14
C THR A 193 -14.53 -16.07 20.99
N SER A 194 -14.05 -15.90 19.75
CA SER A 194 -12.64 -15.52 19.55
C SER A 194 -12.38 -14.22 20.31
N THR A 195 -11.39 -14.25 21.20
CA THR A 195 -10.93 -13.05 21.91
C THR A 195 -10.11 -12.13 21.01
N VAL A 196 -9.74 -12.62 19.82
CA VAL A 196 -8.98 -11.88 18.81
C VAL A 196 -9.95 -11.34 17.78
N GLN A 197 -9.87 -10.03 17.54
CA GLN A 197 -10.72 -9.33 16.57
C GLN A 197 -9.89 -8.86 15.38
N VAL A 198 -10.56 -8.69 14.25
CA VAL A 198 -10.02 -7.92 13.12
C VAL A 198 -9.79 -6.48 13.58
N LEU A 199 -8.60 -5.95 13.33
CA LEU A 199 -8.25 -4.56 13.64
C LEU A 199 -8.05 -3.77 12.35
N ILE A 200 -8.80 -2.69 12.18
CA ILE A 200 -8.70 -1.78 11.03
C ILE A 200 -8.43 -0.38 11.57
N GLN A 201 -7.21 0.12 11.40
CA GLN A 201 -6.82 1.40 11.98
C GLN A 201 -5.93 2.27 11.10
N ASN A 202 -6.08 3.58 11.17
CA ASN A 202 -5.21 4.53 10.46
C ASN A 202 -5.15 4.30 8.94
N ASN A 203 -6.22 3.76 8.34
CA ASN A 203 -6.30 3.55 6.90
C ASN A 203 -7.07 4.69 6.24
N ILE A 204 -6.78 4.92 4.97
CA ILE A 204 -7.60 5.72 4.06
C ILE A 204 -8.35 4.74 3.15
N ILE A 205 -9.68 4.71 3.21
CA ILE A 205 -10.51 3.83 2.39
C ILE A 205 -11.42 4.71 1.54
N ALA A 206 -11.07 4.88 0.27
CA ALA A 206 -11.73 5.88 -0.57
C ALA A 206 -11.99 5.44 -2.00
N SER A 207 -13.03 5.99 -2.64
CA SER A 207 -13.30 5.76 -4.07
C SER A 207 -13.47 4.28 -4.45
N ASN A 208 -13.86 3.42 -3.51
CA ASN A 208 -14.16 2.03 -3.81
C ASN A 208 -15.61 1.90 -4.29
N ASN A 209 -15.86 0.98 -5.21
CA ASN A 209 -17.16 0.82 -5.85
C ASN A 209 -17.75 -0.56 -5.57
N ALA A 210 -18.85 -0.59 -4.82
CA ALA A 210 -19.59 -1.81 -4.49
C ALA A 210 -21.08 -1.68 -4.84
N GLN A 211 -21.82 -2.78 -4.77
CA GLN A 211 -23.27 -2.71 -4.61
C GLN A 211 -23.66 -2.38 -3.16
N LEU A 212 -22.98 -3.00 -2.19
CA LEU A 212 -23.20 -2.83 -0.75
C LEU A 212 -21.86 -2.58 -0.03
N GLY A 213 -21.83 -1.67 0.95
CA GLY A 213 -20.62 -1.42 1.73
C GLY A 213 -19.42 -1.05 0.86
N GLY A 214 -19.50 0.10 0.18
CA GLY A 214 -18.45 0.58 -0.74
C GLY A 214 -17.06 0.53 -0.10
N ALA A 215 -16.95 1.04 1.13
CA ALA A 215 -15.73 1.01 1.91
C ALA A 215 -15.53 -0.33 2.60
N ILE A 216 -16.47 -0.72 3.48
CA ILE A 216 -16.35 -1.90 4.34
C ILE A 216 -17.70 -2.62 4.37
N PHE A 217 -17.68 -3.95 4.24
CA PHE A 217 -18.86 -4.80 4.45
C PHE A 217 -18.56 -5.86 5.52
N ILE A 218 -19.44 -5.97 6.51
CA ILE A 218 -19.23 -6.78 7.72
C ILE A 218 -20.42 -7.74 7.89
N CYS A 219 -20.15 -9.04 7.93
CA CYS A 219 -21.17 -10.08 8.02
C CYS A 219 -20.62 -11.38 8.63
N GLY A 220 -21.46 -12.40 8.84
CA GLY A 220 -20.99 -13.71 9.30
C GLY A 220 -20.52 -13.66 10.75
N ASN A 221 -21.36 -13.10 11.62
CA ASN A 221 -21.09 -12.93 13.06
C ASN A 221 -19.74 -12.26 13.34
N SER A 222 -19.40 -11.25 12.53
CA SER A 222 -18.10 -10.57 12.60
C SER A 222 -18.15 -9.38 13.56
N HIS A 223 -17.07 -9.21 14.32
CA HIS A 223 -16.95 -8.19 15.37
C HIS A 223 -15.64 -7.38 15.29
N PRO A 224 -15.35 -6.70 14.16
CA PRO A 224 -14.12 -5.91 14.02
C PRO A 224 -14.10 -4.67 14.93
N ARG A 225 -12.87 -4.22 15.23
CA ARG A 225 -12.61 -2.89 15.79
C ARG A 225 -12.05 -1.99 14.70
N ILE A 226 -12.72 -0.86 14.47
CA ILE A 226 -12.45 0.05 13.36
C ILE A 226 -12.28 1.46 13.92
N PHE A 227 -11.06 1.99 13.90
CA PHE A 227 -10.81 3.29 14.51
C PHE A 227 -9.75 4.11 13.80
N SER A 228 -9.85 5.44 13.89
CA SER A 228 -8.89 6.37 13.27
C SER A 228 -8.72 6.17 11.75
N ASN A 229 -9.76 5.73 11.05
CA ASN A 229 -9.72 5.61 9.58
C ASN A 229 -10.37 6.84 8.93
N VAL A 230 -9.86 7.21 7.76
CA VAL A 230 -10.50 8.16 6.86
C VAL A 230 -11.28 7.37 5.82
N ILE A 231 -12.59 7.56 5.76
CA ILE A 231 -13.48 6.84 4.84
C ILE A 231 -14.26 7.88 4.06
N SER A 232 -14.05 7.94 2.74
CA SER A 232 -14.62 8.99 1.90
C SER A 232 -14.85 8.54 0.47
N ASP A 233 -15.83 9.13 -0.20
CA ASP A 233 -16.07 8.98 -1.64
C ASP A 233 -16.25 7.52 -2.10
N ASN A 234 -16.72 6.62 -1.23
CA ASN A 234 -17.01 5.26 -1.63
C ASN A 234 -18.41 5.20 -2.23
N ASN A 235 -18.56 4.50 -3.34
CA ASN A 235 -19.82 4.46 -4.09
C ASN A 235 -20.47 3.08 -3.91
N GLN A 236 -21.67 3.07 -3.32
CA GLN A 236 -22.54 1.90 -3.18
C GLN A 236 -23.90 2.15 -3.84
N ILE A 237 -24.49 1.10 -4.41
CA ILE A 237 -25.85 1.16 -4.99
C ILE A 237 -26.89 1.23 -3.87
N ALA A 238 -26.66 0.52 -2.76
CA ALA A 238 -27.54 0.50 -1.61
C ALA A 238 -26.75 0.39 -0.29
N GLY A 239 -27.35 0.88 0.80
CA GLY A 239 -26.76 0.86 2.13
C GLY A 239 -25.71 1.96 2.37
N ASP A 240 -25.04 1.84 3.51
CA ASP A 240 -24.01 2.78 3.95
C ASP A 240 -22.63 2.42 3.38
N GLU A 241 -21.69 3.37 3.40
CA GLU A 241 -20.29 3.13 2.99
C GLU A 241 -19.64 2.02 3.84
N ILE A 242 -19.98 1.97 5.13
CA ILE A 242 -19.72 0.84 6.03
C ILE A 242 -21.04 0.11 6.25
N TYR A 243 -21.18 -1.08 5.70
CA TYR A 243 -22.39 -1.90 5.85
C TYR A 243 -22.16 -3.02 6.87
N VAL A 244 -23.05 -3.13 7.86
CA VAL A 244 -23.02 -4.18 8.89
C VAL A 244 -24.29 -5.01 8.80
N CYS A 245 -24.16 -6.31 8.54
CA CYS A 245 -25.27 -7.26 8.56
C CYS A 245 -25.86 -7.40 9.96
N SER A 246 -27.13 -7.78 10.03
CA SER A 246 -27.89 -7.89 11.29
C SER A 246 -27.33 -8.92 12.28
N ASP A 247 -26.50 -9.84 11.81
CA ASP A 247 -25.85 -10.88 12.60
C ASP A 247 -24.48 -10.43 13.15
N SER A 248 -24.03 -9.22 12.83
CA SER A 248 -22.67 -8.74 13.08
C SER A 248 -22.69 -7.40 13.82
N SER A 249 -21.54 -6.98 14.37
CA SER A 249 -21.38 -5.66 14.98
C SER A 249 -20.00 -5.09 14.73
N ALA A 250 -19.81 -3.78 14.93
CA ALA A 250 -18.51 -3.16 14.77
C ALA A 250 -18.28 -2.13 15.88
N GLU A 251 -17.13 -2.21 16.55
CA GLU A 251 -16.67 -1.13 17.44
C GLU A 251 -16.03 -0.04 16.58
N ILE A 252 -16.79 1.00 16.29
CA ILE A 252 -16.38 2.08 15.40
C ILE A 252 -16.05 3.34 16.22
N VAL A 253 -14.79 3.78 16.21
CA VAL A 253 -14.33 4.96 16.97
C VAL A 253 -13.63 5.97 16.06
N ASN A 254 -14.19 7.17 15.94
CA ASN A 254 -13.70 8.27 15.10
C ASN A 254 -13.46 7.94 13.60
N PRO A 255 -14.37 7.30 12.85
CA PRO A 255 -14.35 7.50 11.41
C PRO A 255 -14.84 8.93 11.17
N THR A 256 -13.97 9.82 10.74
CA THR A 256 -14.44 11.04 10.07
C THR A 256 -15.05 10.62 8.75
N THR A 257 -16.34 10.24 8.76
CA THR A 257 -17.19 10.21 7.56
C THR A 257 -17.48 11.66 7.19
N THR A 258 -16.45 12.35 6.73
CA THR A 258 -16.58 13.72 6.28
C THR A 258 -16.68 13.68 4.76
N THR A 259 -17.77 14.22 4.21
CA THR A 259 -17.89 14.67 2.81
C THR A 259 -16.94 15.86 2.50
N THR A 260 -15.83 15.95 3.23
CA THR A 260 -14.78 16.91 3.00
C THR A 260 -13.89 16.34 1.92
N THR A 261 -13.89 17.03 0.78
CA THR A 261 -12.70 17.17 -0.06
C THR A 261 -11.47 17.04 0.84
N VAL A 262 -10.67 15.99 0.64
CA VAL A 262 -9.36 15.88 1.28
C VAL A 262 -8.65 17.16 0.88
N GLU A 263 -8.58 18.13 1.79
CA GLU A 263 -7.79 19.31 1.52
C GLU A 263 -6.38 18.76 1.38
N PRO A 264 -5.74 18.97 0.21
CA PRO A 264 -4.37 18.53 0.05
C PRO A 264 -3.55 19.04 1.23
N THR A 265 -2.63 18.23 1.74
CA THR A 265 -1.68 18.68 2.76
C THR A 265 -0.83 19.78 2.13
N ILE A 266 -1.26 21.04 2.29
CA ILE A 266 -0.59 22.20 1.70
C ILE A 266 0.82 22.21 2.25
N ILE A 267 1.81 21.92 1.39
CA ILE A 267 3.14 22.45 1.61
C ILE A 267 3.04 23.97 1.48
N GLU A 268 3.49 24.70 2.50
CA GLU A 268 3.62 26.15 2.38
C GLU A 268 4.91 26.45 1.64
N LEU A 269 4.80 26.92 0.39
CA LEU A 269 5.96 27.37 -0.38
C LEU A 269 6.39 28.76 0.09
N THR A 270 7.63 28.88 0.55
CA THR A 270 8.28 30.19 0.66
C THR A 270 8.52 30.78 -0.72
N PHE A 271 8.90 29.96 -1.70
CA PHE A 271 8.96 30.34 -3.11
C PHE A 271 9.02 29.11 -4.03
N PHE A 272 8.60 29.31 -5.28
CA PHE A 272 8.94 28.47 -6.44
C PHE A 272 9.32 29.40 -7.59
N LYS A 273 10.49 29.18 -8.20
CA LYS A 273 11.02 30.05 -9.27
C LYS A 273 11.80 29.26 -10.32
N ALA A 274 11.78 29.77 -11.54
CA ALA A 274 12.59 29.29 -12.64
C ALA A 274 13.69 30.30 -12.98
N ILE A 275 14.95 29.86 -12.87
CA ILE A 275 16.14 30.66 -13.14
C ILE A 275 16.69 30.27 -14.51
N LEU A 276 16.96 31.29 -15.32
CA LEU A 276 17.53 31.13 -16.66
C LEU A 276 19.01 30.73 -16.62
N GLY A 277 19.37 29.73 -17.43
CA GLY A 277 20.75 29.31 -17.73
C GLY A 277 20.99 29.19 -19.23
N TYR A 278 22.24 28.94 -19.63
CA TYR A 278 22.56 28.65 -21.04
C TYR A 278 22.09 27.24 -21.42
N ARG A 279 21.08 27.13 -22.30
CA ARG A 279 20.44 25.84 -22.69
C ARG A 279 19.95 25.02 -21.50
N GLN A 280 19.62 25.68 -20.39
CA GLN A 280 19.05 25.03 -19.21
C GLN A 280 18.14 25.99 -18.46
N VAL A 281 17.19 25.41 -17.73
CA VAL A 281 16.42 26.09 -16.68
C VAL A 281 16.76 25.42 -15.35
N ILE A 282 17.05 26.24 -14.34
CA ILE A 282 17.21 25.77 -12.97
C ILE A 282 15.94 26.14 -12.22
N LEU A 283 15.16 25.15 -11.80
CA LEU A 283 14.04 25.34 -10.92
C LEU A 283 14.51 25.27 -9.47
N GLN A 284 14.09 26.23 -8.67
CA GLN A 284 14.33 26.24 -7.23
C GLN A 284 13.02 26.47 -6.49
N TRP A 285 12.79 25.68 -5.45
CA TRP A 285 11.71 25.92 -4.51
C TRP A 285 12.20 25.73 -3.09
N LYS A 286 11.47 26.36 -2.17
CA LYS A 286 11.68 26.22 -0.74
C LYS A 286 10.31 26.09 -0.07
N THR A 287 10.19 25.09 0.79
CA THR A 287 9.04 24.90 1.66
C THR A 287 9.31 25.52 3.04
N GLU A 288 8.24 25.92 3.71
CA GLU A 288 8.23 26.35 5.11
C GLU A 288 7.99 25.16 6.05
N SER A 289 7.13 24.22 5.65
CA SER A 289 6.93 22.92 6.28
C SER A 289 6.54 21.85 5.25
N GLU A 290 6.76 20.58 5.59
CA GLU A 290 6.48 19.41 4.76
C GLU A 290 5.82 18.32 5.61
N LYS A 291 4.61 18.62 6.09
CA LYS A 291 3.82 17.66 6.84
C LYS A 291 3.32 16.57 5.88
N ASP A 292 3.67 15.32 6.19
CA ASP A 292 3.19 14.15 5.47
C ASP A 292 3.46 14.18 3.95
N ASN A 293 4.53 14.86 3.51
CA ASN A 293 4.91 14.97 2.10
C ASN A 293 5.86 13.82 1.69
N ALA A 294 5.55 13.09 0.63
CA ALA A 294 6.43 12.06 0.06
C ALA A 294 7.51 12.67 -0.85
N GLY A 295 7.17 13.72 -1.60
CA GLY A 295 8.12 14.38 -2.49
C GLY A 295 7.47 15.19 -3.59
N PHE A 296 8.24 15.46 -4.64
CA PHE A 296 7.86 16.40 -5.69
C PHE A 296 8.06 15.87 -7.11
N ASN A 297 7.14 16.23 -8.00
CA ASN A 297 7.34 16.13 -9.45
C ASN A 297 7.41 17.52 -10.08
N ILE A 298 8.08 17.58 -11.23
CA ILE A 298 8.20 18.79 -12.03
C ILE A 298 7.51 18.56 -13.35
N TYR A 299 6.65 19.50 -13.73
CA TYR A 299 5.94 19.49 -15.00
C TYR A 299 6.34 20.70 -15.85
N ARG A 300 6.38 20.50 -17.17
CA ARG A 300 6.71 21.55 -18.15
C ARG A 300 5.70 21.59 -19.29
N ALA A 301 5.29 22.80 -19.65
CA ALA A 301 4.55 23.08 -20.88
C ALA A 301 5.39 23.98 -21.82
N GLU A 302 5.22 23.80 -23.12
CA GLU A 302 5.91 24.57 -24.16
C GLU A 302 5.10 25.78 -24.67
N ALA A 303 3.85 25.93 -24.21
CA ALA A 303 2.94 27.01 -24.55
C ALA A 303 2.09 27.40 -23.33
N GLU A 304 1.62 28.65 -23.31
CA GLU A 304 0.71 29.13 -22.28
C GLU A 304 -0.62 28.37 -22.35
N GLY A 305 -1.05 27.79 -21.23
CA GLY A 305 -2.24 26.93 -21.18
C GLY A 305 -2.11 25.60 -21.93
N GLY A 306 -0.92 25.24 -22.40
CA GLY A 306 -0.66 23.97 -23.08
C GLY A 306 -0.59 22.77 -22.13
N GLU A 307 -0.38 21.59 -22.71
CA GLU A 307 -0.21 20.34 -21.97
C GLU A 307 1.09 20.37 -21.14
N TYR A 308 0.98 19.93 -19.89
CA TYR A 308 2.09 19.83 -18.95
C TYR A 308 2.59 18.39 -18.91
N ILE A 309 3.86 18.18 -19.22
CA ILE A 309 4.51 16.86 -19.21
C ILE A 309 5.46 16.79 -18.03
N LYS A 310 5.43 15.69 -17.27
CA LYS A 310 6.38 15.42 -16.17
C LYS A 310 7.80 15.24 -16.73
N ILE A 311 8.79 15.88 -16.11
CA ILE A 311 10.18 15.91 -16.62
C ILE A 311 11.25 15.33 -15.67
N ASN A 312 10.88 14.94 -14.46
CA ASN A 312 11.76 14.19 -13.54
C ASN A 312 11.48 12.68 -13.65
N ASP A 313 12.52 11.88 -13.78
CA ASP A 313 12.40 10.41 -13.94
C ASP A 313 11.92 9.72 -12.65
N ALA A 314 12.35 10.24 -11.50
CA ALA A 314 11.98 9.75 -10.17
C ALA A 314 11.42 10.89 -9.32
N LEU A 315 10.51 10.57 -8.41
CA LEU A 315 9.99 11.51 -7.41
C LEU A 315 11.16 12.12 -6.64
N ILE A 316 11.17 13.44 -6.51
CA ILE A 316 12.20 14.15 -5.74
C ILE A 316 11.80 14.05 -4.27
N PRO A 317 12.48 13.26 -3.43
CA PRO A 317 11.98 12.96 -2.09
C PRO A 317 11.92 14.22 -1.23
N ALA A 318 10.88 14.31 -0.42
CA ALA A 318 10.78 15.30 0.64
C ALA A 318 11.98 15.18 1.60
N LYS A 319 12.48 16.33 2.04
CA LYS A 319 13.62 16.48 2.94
C LYS A 319 13.25 17.24 4.21
N GLY A 320 12.12 17.93 4.19
CA GLY A 320 11.56 18.64 5.34
C GLY A 320 10.80 17.70 6.27
N THR A 321 10.19 18.30 7.28
CA THR A 321 9.36 17.68 8.30
C THR A 321 8.10 18.52 8.49
N ALA A 322 7.18 18.04 9.33
CA ALA A 322 5.95 18.78 9.66
C ALA A 322 6.17 20.18 10.27
N THR A 323 7.36 20.50 10.77
CA THR A 323 7.66 21.80 11.40
C THR A 323 8.86 22.51 10.80
N GLN A 324 9.53 21.92 9.81
CA GLN A 324 10.70 22.50 9.13
C GLN A 324 10.71 22.13 7.66
N GLY A 325 10.65 23.12 6.77
CA GLY A 325 10.79 22.91 5.33
C GLY A 325 12.24 22.73 4.86
N ALA A 326 12.42 22.58 3.55
CA ALA A 326 13.69 22.34 2.91
C ALA A 326 13.82 23.08 1.56
N GLY A 327 15.05 23.21 1.08
CA GLY A 327 15.38 23.80 -0.21
C GLY A 327 15.69 22.74 -1.26
N TYR A 328 15.24 22.98 -2.48
CA TYR A 328 15.37 22.03 -3.59
C TYR A 328 15.81 22.71 -4.87
N GLU A 329 16.41 21.90 -5.75
CA GLU A 329 16.85 22.32 -7.06
C GLU A 329 16.63 21.21 -8.09
N PHE A 330 16.15 21.57 -9.28
CA PHE A 330 16.02 20.68 -10.44
C PHE A 330 16.53 21.38 -11.71
N ILE A 331 17.28 20.68 -12.55
CA ILE A 331 17.88 21.23 -13.78
C ILE A 331 17.22 20.60 -15.01
N ASP A 332 16.46 21.40 -15.76
CA ASP A 332 15.94 21.03 -17.07
C ASP A 332 16.95 21.42 -18.16
N LYS A 333 17.56 20.41 -18.80
CA LYS A 333 18.53 20.57 -19.91
C LYS A 333 17.88 20.43 -21.28
N ASN A 334 16.60 20.07 -21.35
CA ASN A 334 15.88 19.76 -22.58
C ASN A 334 15.11 20.99 -23.08
N VAL A 335 15.77 22.15 -23.09
CA VAL A 335 15.19 23.44 -23.46
C VAL A 335 16.00 24.15 -24.54
N LEU A 336 15.30 24.96 -25.33
CA LEU A 336 15.90 25.83 -26.34
C LEU A 336 15.95 27.27 -25.85
N ASN A 337 17.06 27.95 -26.15
CA ASN A 337 17.15 29.38 -25.91
C ASN A 337 16.11 30.12 -26.76
N ARG A 338 15.60 31.24 -26.24
CA ARG A 338 14.56 32.10 -26.82
C ARG A 338 13.17 31.46 -26.95
N LYS A 339 12.98 30.21 -26.51
CA LYS A 339 11.66 29.60 -26.32
C LYS A 339 11.20 29.79 -24.88
N THR A 340 9.94 30.16 -24.68
CA THR A 340 9.35 30.29 -23.35
C THR A 340 8.80 28.95 -22.90
N TYR A 341 9.01 28.63 -21.63
CA TYR A 341 8.51 27.43 -20.98
C TYR A 341 7.77 27.82 -19.71
N TRP A 342 6.76 27.02 -19.36
CA TRP A 342 5.98 27.14 -18.13
C TRP A 342 6.20 25.90 -17.29
N TYR A 343 6.43 26.08 -16.00
CA TYR A 343 6.71 24.99 -15.07
C TYR A 343 5.70 24.98 -13.93
N LYS A 344 5.26 23.78 -13.55
CA LYS A 344 4.51 23.53 -12.33
C LYS A 344 5.30 22.60 -11.42
N LEU A 345 5.16 22.80 -10.13
CA LEU A 345 5.65 21.91 -9.10
C LEU A 345 4.45 21.12 -8.59
N GLU A 346 4.53 19.80 -8.61
CA GLU A 346 3.58 18.93 -7.93
C GLU A 346 4.20 18.49 -6.61
N ASP A 347 3.55 18.71 -5.48
CA ASP A 347 3.82 17.94 -4.26
C ASP A 347 2.91 16.72 -4.20
N ILE A 348 3.43 15.64 -3.64
CA ILE A 348 2.72 14.38 -3.43
C ILE A 348 2.89 14.00 -1.97
N ASP A 349 1.78 13.81 -1.27
CA ASP A 349 1.78 13.36 0.11
C ASP A 349 2.15 11.86 0.24
N ILE A 350 2.40 11.39 1.46
CA ILE A 350 2.69 9.97 1.75
C ILE A 350 1.54 9.01 1.37
N ASN A 351 0.35 9.55 1.10
CA ASN A 351 -0.85 8.81 0.69
C ASN A 351 -1.09 8.85 -0.83
N GLY A 352 -0.25 9.58 -1.59
CA GLY A 352 -0.36 9.74 -3.04
C GLY A 352 -1.30 10.84 -3.52
N VAL A 353 -1.85 11.67 -2.63
CA VAL A 353 -2.64 12.87 -2.99
C VAL A 353 -1.67 13.96 -3.43
N SER A 354 -2.00 14.69 -4.51
CA SER A 354 -1.11 15.69 -5.08
C SER A 354 -1.71 17.08 -5.24
N THR A 355 -0.86 18.10 -5.16
CA THR A 355 -1.21 19.51 -5.39
C THR A 355 -0.26 20.13 -6.39
N LEU A 356 -0.77 20.96 -7.30
CA LEU A 356 0.04 21.67 -8.29
C LEU A 356 0.21 23.14 -7.93
N HIS A 357 1.46 23.61 -7.92
CA HIS A 357 1.86 24.99 -7.69
C HIS A 357 2.38 25.66 -8.96
N GLY A 358 2.20 26.98 -9.03
CA GLY A 358 2.58 27.81 -10.17
C GLY A 358 1.42 28.09 -11.14
N PRO A 359 1.66 28.25 -12.45
CA PRO A 359 2.95 28.05 -13.12
C PRO A 359 3.93 29.21 -12.93
N VAL A 360 5.22 28.91 -13.00
CA VAL A 360 6.28 29.91 -13.23
C VAL A 360 6.73 29.83 -14.69
N LYS A 361 7.01 30.97 -15.31
CA LYS A 361 7.46 31.02 -16.71
C LYS A 361 8.87 31.55 -16.85
N VAL A 362 9.61 31.04 -17.84
CA VAL A 362 10.98 31.47 -18.13
C VAL A 362 11.28 31.33 -19.62
N THR A 363 12.09 32.25 -20.14
CA THR A 363 12.63 32.18 -21.50
C THR A 363 14.16 32.10 -21.40
N PRO A 364 14.77 30.91 -21.50
CA PRO A 364 16.23 30.77 -21.45
C PRO A 364 16.89 31.61 -22.54
N ARG A 365 18.00 32.28 -22.22
CA ARG A 365 18.74 33.12 -23.17
C ARG A 365 20.22 32.80 -23.09
N ILE A 366 20.96 33.21 -24.12
CA ILE A 366 22.42 33.14 -24.08
C ILE A 366 22.91 34.12 -23.03
N ILE A 367 23.42 33.59 -21.92
CA ILE A 367 24.09 34.40 -20.89
C ILE A 367 25.48 34.72 -21.44
N HIS A 368 25.68 35.93 -21.94
CA HIS A 368 27.03 36.44 -22.14
C HIS A 368 27.56 36.77 -20.75
N ARG A 369 28.49 35.97 -20.23
CA ARG A 369 29.26 36.39 -19.04
C ARG A 369 30.08 37.62 -19.46
N LEU A 370 29.69 38.79 -18.99
CA LEU A 370 30.65 39.88 -18.85
C LEU A 370 31.54 39.48 -17.68
N PHE A 371 32.78 39.09 -17.97
CA PHE A 371 33.82 39.08 -16.95
C PHE A 371 34.00 40.52 -16.47
N GLN A 372 33.83 40.74 -15.16
CA GLN A 372 34.50 41.81 -14.42
C GLN A 372 35.23 41.16 -13.26
#